data_AF-A0A8C4RTW4-F1
#
_entry.id   AF-A0A8C4RTW4-F1
#
_cell.length_a   1.000
_cell.length_b   1.000
_cell.length_c   1.000
_cell.angle_alpha   90.00
_cell.angle_beta   90.00
_cell.angle_gamma   90.00
#
_symmetry.space_group_name_H-M   'P 1'
#
loop_
_entity.id
_entity.type
_entity.pdbx_description
1 polymer ?
#
loop_
_entity_poly.entity_id
_entity_poly.type
_entity_poly.pdbx_seq_one_letter_code
_entity_poly.pdbx_strand_id
1 'polypeptide(L)'
;MGGAVSAGEDNDDLIDNLKEAQYIRTEKVEQAFRAIDRGDYYLEGYRDNAYKDLAWKHGNIHLSAPCIYSEVMEALKLQGGLSFLNLGSGTGYLSTMVGLIIGPFGVNHGVELHTDVVEYAREKLDDFIKNSDTFDKFEFCEPSFVVGNCLEISSDSHQYDRIYCGAGVQKDHENYMKILLKVGGILVMPIEDQLTQITRTGQSTWETKNILAVSFAPLVQPNRTDRSKTDTVRLPPVAVRSLQDLCRIYIRRTLRNFINDESWVKGTSQKTPQKRKRRRCRRHRFNTYVFVGNQLIQQSMDSEEDERMDEDFKEEEEKDSNECLKQEEPPRNLLREKIMNLPLPESLKAYLTYYREK
;
A
#
# COMPACT_ATOMS: atom_id res chain seq x y z
N MET A 1 15.37 -5.96 -2.28
CA MET A 1 15.04 -4.84 -3.18
C MET A 1 14.63 -3.63 -2.37
N GLY A 2 14.90 -2.43 -2.86
CA GLY A 2 14.67 -1.17 -2.15
C GLY A 2 15.99 -0.50 -1.78
N GLY A 3 16.03 0.83 -1.87
CA GLY A 3 17.20 1.66 -1.60
C GLY A 3 17.44 2.76 -2.65
N ALA A 4 16.51 2.93 -3.60
CA ALA A 4 16.64 3.91 -4.66
C ALA A 4 16.10 5.30 -4.27
N VAL A 5 15.31 5.35 -3.19
CA VAL A 5 14.62 6.56 -2.72
C VAL A 5 15.06 6.88 -1.30
N SER A 6 15.19 8.17 -0.99
CA SER A 6 15.49 8.64 0.37
C SER A 6 14.39 8.24 1.35
N ALA A 7 14.79 7.96 2.59
CA ALA A 7 13.84 7.76 3.69
C ALA A 7 12.96 9.01 3.90
N GLY A 8 11.70 8.81 4.26
CA GLY A 8 10.81 9.86 4.77
C GLY A 8 10.85 9.91 6.30
N GLU A 9 10.45 11.05 6.88
CA GLU A 9 10.21 11.17 8.32
C GLU A 9 8.91 10.46 8.72
N ASP A 10 7.91 10.50 7.83
CA ASP A 10 6.62 9.82 7.97
C ASP A 10 6.15 9.20 6.63
N ASN A 11 4.92 8.68 6.60
CA ASN A 11 4.34 8.09 5.40
C ASN A 11 4.20 9.10 4.26
N ASP A 12 3.77 10.33 4.54
CA ASP A 12 3.52 11.35 3.52
C ASP A 12 4.81 11.83 2.85
N ASP A 13 5.88 11.98 3.63
CA ASP A 13 7.23 12.29 3.13
C ASP A 13 7.80 11.15 2.28
N LEU A 14 7.57 9.89 2.67
CA LEU A 14 7.93 8.73 1.85
C LEU A 14 7.19 8.78 0.51
N ILE A 15 5.89 9.09 0.51
CA ILE A 15 5.09 9.18 -0.72
C ILE A 15 5.58 10.33 -1.61
N ASP A 16 5.92 11.48 -1.03
CA ASP A 16 6.49 12.62 -1.76
C ASP A 16 7.80 12.23 -2.45
N ASN A 17 8.71 11.56 -1.73
CA ASN A 17 9.96 11.09 -2.32
C ASN A 17 9.73 10.07 -3.47
N LEU A 18 8.76 9.15 -3.33
CA LEU A 18 8.39 8.19 -4.38
C LEU A 18 7.81 8.87 -5.62
N LYS A 19 7.06 9.96 -5.44
CA LYS A 19 6.55 10.78 -6.54
C LYS A 19 7.65 11.58 -7.22
N GLU A 20 8.52 12.22 -6.45
CA GLU A 20 9.69 12.94 -6.98
C GLU A 20 10.55 12.01 -7.84
N ALA A 21 10.73 10.76 -7.40
CA ALA A 21 11.44 9.70 -8.11
C ALA A 21 10.64 9.02 -9.25
N GLN A 22 9.41 9.47 -9.55
CA GLN A 22 8.54 8.96 -10.64
C GLN A 22 8.08 7.49 -10.51
N TYR A 23 8.14 6.92 -9.30
CA TYR A 23 7.57 5.60 -9.02
C TYR A 23 6.04 5.66 -8.88
N ILE A 24 5.53 6.69 -8.20
CA ILE A 24 4.08 6.98 -8.14
C ILE A 24 3.77 8.07 -9.18
N ARG A 25 2.86 7.77 -10.10
CA ARG A 25 2.58 8.60 -11.28
C ARG A 25 1.13 9.03 -11.37
N THR A 26 0.22 8.21 -10.85
CA THR A 26 -1.22 8.44 -10.93
C THR A 26 -1.79 8.88 -9.59
N GLU A 27 -2.75 9.80 -9.64
CA GLU A 27 -3.40 10.35 -8.46
C GLU A 27 -4.10 9.26 -7.62
N LYS A 28 -4.72 8.26 -8.26
CA LYS A 28 -5.38 7.15 -7.55
C LYS A 28 -4.39 6.32 -6.74
N VAL A 29 -3.19 6.07 -7.27
CA VAL A 29 -2.14 5.32 -6.56
C VAL A 29 -1.61 6.17 -5.42
N GLU A 30 -1.31 7.45 -5.65
CA GLU A 30 -0.90 8.37 -4.58
C GLU A 30 -1.92 8.39 -3.44
N GLN A 31 -3.20 8.61 -3.75
CA GLN A 31 -4.26 8.68 -2.75
C GLN A 31 -4.34 7.40 -1.91
N ALA A 32 -4.19 6.23 -2.53
CA ALA A 32 -4.20 4.94 -1.82
C ALA A 32 -2.97 4.78 -0.90
N PHE A 33 -1.79 5.22 -1.33
CA PHE A 33 -0.56 5.17 -0.53
C PHE A 33 -0.59 6.12 0.66
N ARG A 34 -1.16 7.32 0.51
CA ARG A 34 -1.36 8.25 1.63
C ARG A 34 -2.45 7.81 2.58
N ALA A 35 -3.45 7.12 2.05
CA ALA A 35 -4.60 6.63 2.79
C ALA A 35 -4.24 5.54 3.81
N ILE A 36 -3.27 4.69 3.48
CA ILE A 36 -2.87 3.56 4.32
C ILE A 36 -1.43 3.81 4.80
N ASP A 37 -1.27 4.12 6.08
CA ASP A 37 0.06 4.28 6.67
C ASP A 37 0.79 2.93 6.65
N ARG A 38 1.95 2.88 6.00
CA ARG A 38 2.78 1.69 5.92
C ARG A 38 3.22 1.18 7.30
N GLY A 39 3.46 2.08 8.24
CA GLY A 39 3.87 1.78 9.61
C GLY A 39 2.83 1.00 10.41
N ASP A 40 1.54 1.16 10.10
CA ASP A 40 0.47 0.40 10.77
C ASP A 40 0.52 -1.10 10.44
N TYR A 41 1.16 -1.47 9.33
CA TYR A 41 1.33 -2.86 8.89
C TYR A 41 2.65 -3.48 9.35
N TYR A 42 3.50 -2.72 10.05
CA TYR A 42 4.69 -3.23 10.72
C TYR A 42 4.33 -3.78 12.11
N LEU A 43 5.19 -4.68 12.59
CA LEU A 43 5.20 -5.05 14.00
C LEU A 43 5.62 -3.82 14.84
N GLU A 44 5.02 -3.66 16.02
CA GLU A 44 5.10 -2.44 16.82
C GLU A 44 6.55 -1.98 17.13
N GLY A 45 7.46 -2.93 17.38
CA GLY A 45 8.89 -2.64 17.61
C GLY A 45 9.74 -2.35 16.37
N TYR A 46 9.16 -2.30 15.17
CA TYR A 46 9.89 -2.14 13.90
C TYR A 46 9.42 -0.94 13.06
N ARG A 47 8.50 -0.11 13.58
CA ARG A 47 7.88 1.00 12.85
C ARG A 47 8.89 2.03 12.34
N ASP A 48 10.01 2.25 13.03
CA ASP A 48 11.07 3.19 12.63
C ASP A 48 11.69 2.90 11.25
N ASN A 49 11.52 1.67 10.74
CA ASN A 49 11.99 1.27 9.42
C ASN A 49 10.88 1.29 8.36
N ALA A 50 9.66 1.67 8.70
CA ALA A 50 8.52 1.63 7.79
C ALA A 50 8.64 2.65 6.65
N TYR A 51 9.17 3.83 6.93
CA TYR A 51 9.25 4.96 5.99
C TYR A 51 10.54 4.99 5.17
N LYS A 52 11.27 3.88 5.16
CA LYS A 52 12.43 3.67 4.30
C LYS A 52 11.98 2.89 3.07
N ASP A 53 12.56 3.21 1.91
CA ASP A 53 12.32 2.44 0.69
C ASP A 53 13.04 1.08 0.73
N LEU A 54 12.67 0.22 1.67
CA LEU A 54 13.30 -1.07 1.91
C LEU A 54 12.23 -2.14 2.12
N ALA A 55 12.51 -3.34 1.61
CA ALA A 55 11.76 -4.52 2.00
C ALA A 55 12.06 -4.84 3.47
N TRP A 56 11.05 -5.33 4.18
CA TRP A 56 11.16 -5.74 5.57
C TRP A 56 10.64 -7.15 5.76
N LYS A 57 11.33 -7.93 6.58
CA LYS A 57 10.99 -9.31 6.90
C LYS A 57 11.23 -9.61 8.37
N HIS A 58 10.27 -10.26 9.01
CA HIS A 58 10.42 -10.81 10.35
C HIS A 58 9.68 -12.15 10.44
N GLY A 59 10.41 -13.25 10.62
CA GLY A 59 9.82 -14.59 10.51
C GLY A 59 9.19 -14.84 9.14
N ASN A 60 7.91 -15.23 9.13
CA ASN A 60 7.11 -15.42 7.91
C ASN A 60 6.54 -14.10 7.36
N ILE A 61 6.47 -13.05 8.19
CA ILE A 61 5.91 -11.76 7.79
C ILE A 61 6.90 -11.04 6.87
N HIS A 62 6.38 -10.52 5.75
CA HIS A 62 7.15 -9.79 4.76
C HIS A 62 6.35 -8.62 4.17
N LEU A 63 6.99 -7.46 4.06
CA LEU A 63 6.54 -6.33 3.24
C LEU A 63 7.58 -6.03 2.17
N SER A 64 7.13 -5.93 0.93
CA SER A 64 8.00 -5.45 -0.17
C SER A 64 8.32 -3.97 0.00
N ALA A 65 9.39 -3.52 -0.64
CA ALA A 65 9.76 -2.11 -0.66
C ALA A 65 8.64 -1.25 -1.27
N PRO A 66 8.41 -0.02 -0.75
CA PRO A 66 7.44 0.93 -1.29
C PRO A 66 7.54 1.14 -2.80
N CYS A 67 8.76 1.31 -3.35
CA CYS A 67 8.97 1.48 -4.80
C CYS A 67 8.43 0.30 -5.64
N ILE A 68 8.52 -0.92 -5.11
CA ILE A 68 8.01 -2.12 -5.76
C ILE A 68 6.49 -2.12 -5.76
N TYR A 69 5.86 -1.81 -4.63
CA TYR A 69 4.40 -1.72 -4.58
C TYR A 69 3.85 -0.61 -5.48
N SER A 70 4.53 0.54 -5.59
CA SER A 70 4.11 1.60 -6.51
C SER A 70 4.17 1.14 -7.96
N GLU A 71 5.25 0.48 -8.39
CA GLU A 71 5.36 -0.04 -9.76
C GLU A 71 4.33 -1.12 -10.06
N VAL A 72 4.06 -2.01 -9.10
CA VAL A 72 2.99 -3.01 -9.20
C VAL A 72 1.63 -2.33 -9.37
N MET A 73 1.28 -1.36 -8.51
CA MET A 73 -0.02 -0.69 -8.58
C MET A 73 -0.21 0.10 -9.87
N GLU A 74 0.84 0.77 -10.35
CA GLU A 74 0.85 1.48 -11.63
C GLU A 74 0.69 0.51 -12.81
N ALA A 75 1.43 -0.60 -12.82
CA ALA A 75 1.36 -1.60 -13.89
C ALA A 75 0.00 -2.33 -13.94
N LEU A 76 -0.62 -2.55 -12.78
CA LEU A 76 -1.93 -3.18 -12.69
C LEU A 76 -3.05 -2.30 -13.24
N LYS A 77 -2.90 -0.98 -13.40
CA LYS A 77 -3.97 -0.11 -13.97
C LYS A 77 -5.33 -0.38 -13.32
N LEU A 78 -5.36 -0.34 -11.98
CA LEU A 78 -6.53 -0.65 -11.17
C LEU A 78 -7.67 0.36 -11.41
N GLN A 79 -8.91 -0.13 -11.41
CA GLN A 79 -10.12 0.67 -11.60
C GLN A 79 -11.25 0.13 -10.72
N GLY A 80 -12.26 0.96 -10.49
CA GLY A 80 -13.47 0.58 -9.76
C GLY A 80 -14.17 -0.63 -10.38
N GLY A 81 -14.61 -1.57 -9.53
CA GLY A 81 -15.36 -2.76 -9.95
C GLY A 81 -14.52 -3.92 -10.49
N LEU A 82 -13.20 -3.79 -10.58
CA LEU A 82 -12.33 -4.89 -11.03
C LEU A 82 -12.20 -5.99 -9.97
N SER A 83 -11.93 -7.21 -10.45
CA SER A 83 -11.52 -8.33 -9.61
C SER A 83 -9.99 -8.43 -9.52
N PHE A 84 -9.48 -8.54 -8.29
CA PHE A 84 -8.06 -8.59 -7.96
C PHE A 84 -7.72 -9.84 -7.13
N LEU A 85 -6.64 -10.52 -7.52
CA LEU A 85 -6.04 -11.64 -6.80
C LEU A 85 -4.59 -11.32 -6.41
N ASN A 86 -4.29 -11.42 -5.12
CA ASN A 86 -2.95 -11.24 -4.56
C ASN A 86 -2.38 -12.59 -4.12
N LEU A 87 -1.38 -13.10 -4.84
CA LEU A 87 -0.68 -14.36 -4.55
C LEU A 87 0.54 -14.06 -3.67
N GLY A 88 0.57 -14.58 -2.45
CA GLY A 88 1.50 -14.14 -1.40
C GLY A 88 1.07 -12.82 -0.81
N SER A 89 -0.14 -12.76 -0.24
CA SER A 89 -0.74 -11.51 0.23
C SER A 89 0.01 -10.84 1.39
N GLY A 90 0.88 -11.58 2.09
CA GLY A 90 1.69 -11.06 3.18
C GLY A 90 0.83 -10.41 4.24
N THR A 91 1.22 -9.22 4.70
CA THR A 91 0.49 -8.47 5.74
C THR A 91 -0.84 -7.88 5.31
N GLY A 92 -1.25 -8.07 4.06
CA GLY A 92 -2.47 -7.48 3.52
C GLY A 92 -2.33 -6.01 3.11
N TYR A 93 -1.19 -5.35 3.35
CA TYR A 93 -0.97 -3.92 3.04
C TYR A 93 -1.35 -3.54 1.60
N LEU A 94 -0.81 -4.28 0.62
CA LEU A 94 -1.14 -4.06 -0.80
C LEU A 94 -2.62 -4.32 -1.07
N SER A 95 -3.18 -5.41 -0.52
CA SER A 95 -4.59 -5.76 -0.70
C SER A 95 -5.53 -4.69 -0.13
N THR A 96 -5.19 -4.07 1.00
CA THR A 96 -5.96 -2.95 1.56
C THR A 96 -5.89 -1.72 0.64
N MET A 97 -4.70 -1.33 0.17
CA MET A 97 -4.57 -0.20 -0.78
C MET A 97 -5.36 -0.45 -2.07
N VAL A 98 -5.29 -1.66 -2.62
CA VAL A 98 -6.07 -2.05 -3.81
C VAL A 98 -7.57 -1.96 -3.53
N GLY A 99 -8.00 -2.35 -2.32
CA GLY A 99 -9.38 -2.26 -1.86
C GLY A 99 -9.96 -0.85 -1.96
N LEU A 100 -9.16 0.18 -1.67
CA LEU A 100 -9.55 1.60 -1.81
C LEU A 100 -9.75 2.03 -3.26
N ILE A 101 -9.01 1.42 -4.20
CA ILE A 101 -9.06 1.79 -5.62
C ILE A 101 -10.21 1.08 -6.34
N ILE A 102 -10.40 -0.21 -6.08
CA ILE A 102 -11.42 -1.01 -6.78
C ILE A 102 -12.83 -0.79 -6.19
N GLY A 103 -12.93 -0.27 -4.97
CA GLY A 103 -14.19 0.14 -4.35
C GLY A 103 -15.17 -1.02 -4.08
N PRO A 104 -16.35 -0.74 -3.51
CA PRO A 104 -17.22 -1.76 -2.93
C PRO A 104 -17.77 -2.77 -3.94
N PHE A 105 -17.70 -2.48 -5.24
CA PHE A 105 -18.17 -3.37 -6.31
C PHE A 105 -17.06 -4.26 -6.90
N GLY A 106 -15.83 -4.12 -6.43
CA GLY A 106 -14.73 -4.99 -6.81
C GLY A 106 -14.76 -6.35 -6.10
N VAL A 107 -13.79 -7.18 -6.45
CA VAL A 107 -13.47 -8.45 -5.76
C VAL A 107 -12.01 -8.39 -5.35
N ASN A 108 -11.68 -8.74 -4.12
CA ASN A 108 -10.33 -8.63 -3.57
C ASN A 108 -9.97 -9.89 -2.79
N HIS A 109 -9.21 -10.79 -3.41
CA HIS A 109 -8.81 -12.04 -2.77
C HIS A 109 -7.30 -12.07 -2.56
N GLY A 110 -6.88 -12.59 -1.40
CA GLY A 110 -5.48 -12.84 -1.08
C GLY A 110 -5.27 -14.31 -0.74
N VAL A 111 -4.21 -14.90 -1.28
CA VAL A 111 -3.73 -16.24 -0.91
C VAL A 111 -2.39 -16.09 -0.24
N GLU A 112 -2.23 -16.70 0.92
CA GLU A 112 -0.98 -16.70 1.67
C GLU A 112 -0.73 -18.09 2.25
N LEU A 113 0.52 -18.52 2.21
CA LEU A 113 0.93 -19.88 2.58
C LEU A 113 0.84 -20.09 4.09
N HIS A 114 1.19 -19.06 4.85
CA HIS A 114 1.40 -19.13 6.28
C HIS A 114 0.16 -18.68 7.06
N THR A 115 -0.35 -19.53 7.95
CA THR A 115 -1.58 -19.24 8.72
C THR A 115 -1.41 -18.04 9.64
N ASP A 116 -0.26 -17.94 10.32
CA ASP A 116 0.12 -16.81 11.17
C ASP A 116 0.15 -15.48 10.40
N VAL A 117 0.56 -15.50 9.13
CA VAL A 117 0.60 -14.30 8.28
C VAL A 117 -0.82 -13.89 7.85
N VAL A 118 -1.70 -14.86 7.57
CA VAL A 118 -3.11 -14.57 7.28
C VAL A 118 -3.84 -14.00 8.50
N GLU A 119 -3.59 -14.53 9.69
CA GLU A 119 -4.14 -14.00 10.94
C GLU A 119 -3.69 -12.56 11.17
N TYR A 120 -2.39 -12.30 11.00
CA TYR A 120 -1.84 -10.94 11.07
C TYR A 120 -2.46 -9.99 10.03
N ALA A 121 -2.65 -10.44 8.79
CA ALA A 121 -3.29 -9.62 7.75
C ALA A 121 -4.75 -9.27 8.08
N ARG A 122 -5.49 -10.19 8.70
CA ARG A 122 -6.86 -9.94 9.17
C ARG A 122 -6.89 -8.96 10.34
N GLU A 123 -5.98 -9.09 11.29
CA GLU A 123 -5.83 -8.16 12.41
C GLU A 123 -5.57 -6.74 11.90
N LYS A 124 -4.59 -6.55 11.01
CA LYS A 124 -4.30 -5.23 10.42
C LYS A 124 -5.45 -4.65 9.61
N LEU A 125 -6.21 -5.50 8.92
CA LEU A 125 -7.40 -5.08 8.21
C LEU A 125 -8.51 -4.62 9.17
N ASP A 126 -8.76 -5.37 10.25
CA ASP A 126 -9.75 -5.03 11.26
C ASP A 126 -9.39 -3.72 11.97
N ASP A 127 -8.11 -3.54 12.32
CA ASP A 127 -7.60 -2.29 12.88
C ASP A 127 -7.83 -1.11 11.93
N PHE A 128 -7.54 -1.29 10.65
CA PHE A 128 -7.80 -0.27 9.63
C PHE A 128 -9.29 0.10 9.58
N ILE A 129 -10.19 -0.89 9.55
CA ILE A 129 -11.64 -0.65 9.43
C ILE A 129 -12.20 0.05 10.69
N LYS A 130 -11.73 -0.32 11.88
CA LYS A 130 -12.26 0.21 13.15
C LYS A 130 -11.68 1.57 13.50
N ASN A 131 -10.38 1.72 13.33
CA ASN A 131 -9.61 2.82 13.91
C ASN A 131 -9.19 3.89 12.89
N SER A 132 -9.07 3.56 11.59
CA SER A 132 -8.64 4.53 10.59
C SER A 132 -9.76 5.47 10.17
N ASP A 133 -9.51 6.77 10.25
CA ASP A 133 -10.41 7.79 9.68
C ASP A 133 -10.48 7.74 8.17
N THR A 134 -9.43 7.20 7.53
CA THR A 134 -9.38 7.06 6.10
C THR A 134 -10.46 6.11 5.59
N PHE A 135 -10.83 5.08 6.37
CA PHE A 135 -11.89 4.16 6.00
C PHE A 135 -13.20 4.87 5.65
N ASP A 136 -13.56 5.91 6.43
CA ASP A 136 -14.80 6.66 6.21
C ASP A 136 -14.71 7.62 5.02
N LYS A 137 -13.51 7.99 4.58
CA LYS A 137 -13.27 8.86 3.43
C LYS A 137 -13.33 8.11 2.09
N PHE A 138 -13.09 6.81 2.10
CA PHE A 138 -12.97 6.01 0.87
C PHE A 138 -14.09 4.99 0.69
N GLU A 139 -14.42 4.72 -0.56
CA GLU A 139 -15.10 3.50 -0.96
C GLU A 139 -14.12 2.31 -0.86
N PHE A 140 -14.55 1.19 -0.28
CA PHE A 140 -13.61 0.12 0.08
C PHE A 140 -14.12 -1.27 -0.32
N CYS A 141 -13.27 -2.05 -0.97
CA CYS A 141 -13.40 -3.48 -1.12
C CYS A 141 -12.55 -4.21 -0.06
N GLU A 142 -13.22 -4.67 0.99
CA GLU A 142 -12.62 -5.52 2.03
C GLU A 142 -11.94 -6.75 1.39
N PRO A 143 -10.62 -6.96 1.58
CA PRO A 143 -9.94 -8.15 1.10
C PRO A 143 -10.35 -9.39 1.89
N SER A 144 -10.52 -10.50 1.19
CA SER A 144 -10.68 -11.82 1.82
C SER A 144 -9.40 -12.63 1.66
N PHE A 145 -8.79 -12.99 2.79
CA PHE A 145 -7.56 -13.77 2.83
C PHE A 145 -7.84 -15.27 3.06
N VAL A 146 -7.16 -16.13 2.31
CA VAL A 146 -7.24 -17.59 2.38
C VAL A 146 -5.85 -18.16 2.61
N VAL A 147 -5.76 -19.15 3.51
CA VAL A 147 -4.54 -19.92 3.75
C VAL A 147 -4.40 -20.97 2.65
N GLY A 148 -3.24 -21.03 1.99
CA GLY A 148 -2.94 -22.11 1.04
C GLY A 148 -1.80 -21.80 0.09
N ASN A 149 -1.40 -22.82 -0.69
CA ASN A 149 -0.38 -22.66 -1.71
C ASN A 149 -1.00 -22.04 -2.98
N CYS A 150 -0.36 -20.99 -3.51
CA CYS A 150 -0.81 -20.31 -4.72
C CYS A 150 -0.80 -21.24 -5.96
N LEU A 151 0.02 -22.30 -5.96
CA LEU A 151 0.11 -23.32 -7.02
C LEU A 151 -0.96 -24.43 -6.91
N GLU A 152 -1.84 -24.34 -5.92
CA GLU A 152 -2.90 -25.34 -5.66
C GLU A 152 -4.30 -24.73 -5.62
N ILE A 153 -4.47 -23.55 -6.23
CA ILE A 153 -5.78 -22.90 -6.41
C ILE A 153 -6.64 -23.78 -7.32
N SER A 154 -7.85 -24.04 -6.87
CA SER A 154 -8.78 -24.91 -7.58
C SER A 154 -9.09 -24.39 -8.99
N SER A 155 -9.15 -25.29 -9.98
CA SER A 155 -9.42 -24.96 -11.38
C SER A 155 -10.83 -24.44 -11.65
N ASP A 156 -11.76 -24.66 -10.72
CA ASP A 156 -13.11 -24.09 -10.75
C ASP A 156 -13.17 -22.66 -10.21
N SER A 157 -12.04 -22.11 -9.75
CA SER A 157 -11.96 -20.72 -9.32
C SER A 157 -12.26 -19.76 -10.47
N HIS A 158 -12.88 -18.63 -10.10
CA HIS A 158 -13.11 -17.51 -11.01
C HIS A 158 -11.78 -16.96 -11.54
N GLN A 159 -11.83 -16.46 -12.77
CA GLN A 159 -10.74 -15.67 -13.35
C GLN A 159 -10.79 -14.23 -12.84
N TYR A 160 -9.65 -13.55 -12.83
CA TYR A 160 -9.49 -12.20 -12.32
C TYR A 160 -9.12 -11.19 -13.41
N ASP A 161 -9.52 -9.94 -13.21
CA ASP A 161 -9.11 -8.83 -14.07
C ASP A 161 -7.66 -8.45 -13.80
N ARG A 162 -7.20 -8.57 -12.56
CA ARG A 162 -5.89 -8.14 -12.09
C ARG A 162 -5.30 -9.18 -11.15
N ILE A 163 -4.04 -9.55 -11.37
CA ILE A 163 -3.34 -10.51 -10.52
C ILE A 163 -1.96 -9.97 -10.21
N TYR A 164 -1.57 -10.04 -8.94
CA TYR A 164 -0.21 -9.81 -8.51
C TYR A 164 0.34 -11.05 -7.82
N CYS A 165 1.60 -11.39 -8.09
CA CYS A 165 2.34 -12.40 -7.34
C CYS A 165 3.53 -11.77 -6.61
N GLY A 166 3.49 -11.78 -5.28
CA GLY A 166 4.51 -11.25 -4.38
C GLY A 166 5.71 -12.16 -4.16
N ALA A 167 5.87 -13.21 -4.97
CA ALA A 167 6.95 -14.18 -4.89
C ALA A 167 7.44 -14.57 -6.30
N GLY A 168 8.73 -14.94 -6.40
CA GLY A 168 9.42 -15.36 -7.62
C GLY A 168 8.75 -16.57 -8.27
N VAL A 169 8.24 -16.40 -9.50
CA VAL A 169 7.59 -17.46 -10.27
C VAL A 169 8.60 -18.10 -11.22
N GLN A 170 8.70 -19.43 -11.16
CA GLN A 170 9.48 -20.20 -12.12
C GLN A 170 8.72 -20.31 -13.45
N LYS A 171 9.45 -20.37 -14.56
CA LYS A 171 8.90 -20.33 -15.93
C LYS A 171 7.91 -21.46 -16.24
N ASP A 172 8.10 -22.62 -15.61
CA ASP A 172 7.20 -23.77 -15.70
C ASP A 172 5.80 -23.48 -15.12
N HIS A 173 5.71 -22.59 -14.13
CA HIS A 173 4.45 -22.20 -13.49
C HIS A 173 3.79 -20.96 -14.12
N GLU A 174 4.43 -20.33 -15.12
CA GLU A 174 3.89 -19.13 -15.78
C GLU A 174 2.50 -19.39 -16.39
N ASN A 175 2.34 -20.51 -17.07
CA ASN A 175 1.08 -20.89 -17.72
C ASN A 175 -0.04 -21.12 -16.70
N TYR A 176 0.30 -21.67 -15.53
CA TYR A 176 -0.66 -21.88 -14.46
C TYR A 176 -1.22 -20.53 -13.96
N MET A 177 -0.35 -19.54 -13.72
CA MET A 177 -0.78 -18.20 -13.31
C MET A 177 -1.61 -17.49 -14.39
N LYS A 178 -1.26 -17.67 -15.66
CA LYS A 178 -1.99 -17.12 -16.81
C LYS A 178 -3.44 -17.59 -16.89
N ILE A 179 -3.72 -18.86 -16.56
CA ILE A 179 -5.08 -19.42 -16.65
C ILE A 179 -6.08 -18.71 -15.72
N LEU A 180 -5.59 -18.18 -14.59
CA LEU A 180 -6.39 -17.42 -13.62
C LEU A 180 -6.77 -16.03 -14.13
N LEU A 181 -6.20 -15.55 -15.24
CA LEU A 181 -6.41 -14.19 -15.74
C LEU A 181 -7.51 -14.14 -16.81
N LYS A 182 -8.45 -13.20 -16.70
CA LYS A 182 -9.46 -12.94 -17.74
C LYS A 182 -8.83 -12.38 -19.00
N VAL A 183 -9.52 -12.52 -20.14
CA VAL A 183 -9.18 -11.77 -21.36
C VAL A 183 -9.34 -10.26 -21.07
N GLY A 184 -8.34 -9.46 -21.45
CA GLY A 184 -8.20 -8.05 -21.08
C GLY A 184 -7.58 -7.82 -19.69
N GLY A 185 -7.29 -8.89 -18.95
CA GLY A 185 -6.69 -8.81 -17.63
C GLY A 185 -5.18 -8.54 -17.66
N ILE A 186 -4.65 -8.10 -16.51
CA ILE A 186 -3.23 -7.82 -16.30
C ILE A 186 -2.70 -8.65 -15.12
N LEU A 187 -1.63 -9.39 -15.37
CA LEU A 187 -0.87 -10.16 -14.39
C LEU A 187 0.49 -9.48 -14.19
N VAL A 188 0.86 -9.18 -12.95
CA VAL A 188 2.19 -8.66 -12.59
C VAL A 188 2.86 -9.67 -11.68
N MET A 189 4.00 -10.20 -12.10
CA MET A 189 4.76 -11.15 -11.28
C MET A 189 6.25 -11.11 -11.61
N PRO A 190 7.11 -11.43 -10.64
CA PRO A 190 8.54 -11.60 -10.88
C PRO A 190 8.84 -12.95 -11.55
N ILE A 191 9.53 -12.91 -12.69
CA ILE A 191 10.00 -14.08 -13.45
C ILE A 191 11.47 -13.83 -13.81
N GLU A 192 12.35 -14.81 -13.55
CA GLU A 192 13.78 -14.71 -13.89
C GLU A 192 14.43 -13.38 -13.40
N ASP A 193 14.17 -12.98 -12.15
CA ASP A 193 14.65 -11.73 -11.53
C ASP A 193 14.21 -10.44 -12.23
N GLN A 194 13.12 -10.49 -13.00
CA GLN A 194 12.48 -9.32 -13.60
C GLN A 194 11.02 -9.23 -13.16
N LEU A 195 10.58 -8.05 -12.71
CA LEU A 195 9.16 -7.79 -12.50
C LEU A 195 8.52 -7.56 -13.88
N THR A 196 7.61 -8.45 -14.25
CA THR A 196 7.03 -8.49 -15.58
C THR A 196 5.51 -8.27 -15.53
N GLN A 197 5.02 -7.43 -16.43
CA GLN A 197 3.60 -7.24 -16.71
C GLN A 197 3.20 -8.12 -17.91
N ILE A 198 2.19 -8.95 -17.73
CA ILE A 198 1.60 -9.81 -18.76
C ILE A 198 0.14 -9.39 -18.94
N THR A 199 -0.24 -9.01 -20.16
CA THR A 199 -1.62 -8.66 -20.52
C THR A 199 -2.20 -9.76 -21.40
N ARG A 200 -3.38 -10.29 -21.03
CA ARG A 200 -4.10 -11.26 -21.88
C ARG A 200 -4.89 -10.52 -22.94
N THR A 201 -4.41 -10.49 -24.18
CA THR A 201 -5.08 -9.73 -25.26
C THR A 201 -6.19 -10.52 -25.96
N GLY A 202 -6.19 -11.84 -25.82
CA GLY A 202 -7.16 -12.73 -26.43
C GLY A 202 -7.20 -14.09 -25.75
N GLN A 203 -7.86 -15.07 -26.37
CA GLN A 203 -8.02 -16.39 -25.75
C GLN A 203 -6.69 -17.12 -25.54
N SER A 204 -5.76 -16.99 -26.49
CA SER A 204 -4.43 -17.60 -26.47
C SER A 204 -3.29 -16.61 -26.74
N THR A 205 -3.59 -15.31 -26.80
CA THR A 205 -2.61 -14.24 -27.11
C THR A 205 -2.28 -13.42 -25.88
N TRP A 206 -0.98 -13.12 -25.72
CA TRP A 206 -0.42 -12.48 -24.55
C TRP A 206 0.58 -11.42 -24.97
N GLU A 207 0.60 -10.30 -24.26
CA GLU A 207 1.61 -9.26 -24.39
C GLU A 207 2.42 -9.20 -23.10
N THR A 208 3.75 -9.19 -23.20
CA THR A 208 4.66 -9.21 -22.06
C THR A 208 5.55 -7.98 -22.08
N LYS A 209 5.65 -7.29 -20.96
CA LYS A 209 6.50 -6.11 -20.77
C LYS A 209 7.30 -6.24 -19.47
N ASN A 210 8.61 -6.07 -19.54
CA ASN A 210 9.46 -5.99 -18.35
C ASN A 210 9.39 -4.58 -17.77
N ILE A 211 9.22 -4.51 -16.44
CA ILE A 211 9.10 -3.24 -15.71
C ILE A 211 10.46 -2.87 -15.12
N LEU A 212 11.01 -3.72 -14.25
CA LEU A 212 12.31 -3.49 -13.62
C LEU A 212 12.98 -4.79 -13.13
N ALA A 213 14.30 -4.73 -12.93
CA ALA A 213 15.09 -5.81 -12.37
C ALA A 213 14.93 -5.93 -10.86
N VAL A 214 14.86 -7.16 -10.37
CA VAL A 214 14.08 -7.45 -9.19
C VAL A 214 14.55 -8.71 -8.47
N SER A 215 14.43 -8.77 -7.14
CA SER A 215 14.78 -9.96 -6.34
C SER A 215 13.68 -10.27 -5.32
N PHE A 216 13.06 -11.44 -5.48
CA PHE A 216 12.01 -11.98 -4.60
C PHE A 216 12.40 -13.37 -4.11
N ALA A 217 11.87 -13.76 -2.96
CA ALA A 217 11.89 -15.16 -2.55
C ALA A 217 11.07 -16.01 -3.54
N PRO A 218 11.53 -17.20 -3.93
CA PRO A 218 10.82 -18.05 -4.87
C PRO A 218 9.52 -18.58 -4.24
N LEU A 219 8.52 -18.85 -5.09
CA LEU A 219 7.29 -19.51 -4.70
C LEU A 219 7.57 -20.93 -4.16
N VAL A 220 6.98 -21.25 -3.01
CA VAL A 220 7.13 -22.57 -2.40
C VAL A 220 6.36 -23.60 -3.22
N GLN A 221 7.07 -24.64 -3.69
CA GLN A 221 6.44 -25.72 -4.42
C GLN A 221 5.70 -26.68 -3.47
N PRO A 222 4.54 -27.23 -3.87
CA PRO A 222 3.85 -28.24 -3.09
C PRO A 222 4.69 -29.52 -2.92
N ASN A 223 4.68 -30.10 -1.71
CA ASN A 223 5.37 -31.35 -1.43
C ASN A 223 4.64 -32.53 -2.09
N ARG A 224 5.30 -33.20 -3.04
CA ARG A 224 4.73 -34.32 -3.83
C ARG A 224 4.43 -35.60 -3.03
N THR A 225 4.88 -35.70 -1.78
CA THR A 225 4.76 -36.90 -0.94
C THR A 225 3.41 -37.06 -0.25
N ASP A 226 2.56 -36.04 -0.25
CA ASP A 226 1.28 -36.05 0.49
C ASP A 226 0.04 -35.99 -0.42
N ARG A 227 0.12 -36.65 -1.59
CA ARG A 227 -0.96 -36.73 -2.61
C ARG A 227 -2.26 -37.39 -2.12
N SER A 228 -2.36 -37.77 -0.86
CA SER A 228 -3.57 -38.36 -0.27
C SER A 228 -4.63 -37.32 0.11
N LYS A 229 -4.24 -36.04 0.22
CA LYS A 229 -5.15 -34.91 0.45
C LYS A 229 -4.80 -33.79 -0.52
N THR A 230 -5.44 -33.77 -1.69
CA THR A 230 -5.42 -32.57 -2.54
C THR A 230 -6.38 -31.56 -1.94
N ASP A 231 -5.97 -30.89 -0.86
CA ASP A 231 -6.69 -29.73 -0.34
C ASP A 231 -6.46 -28.55 -1.30
N THR A 232 -7.16 -28.61 -2.44
CA THR A 232 -7.21 -27.51 -3.40
C THR A 232 -7.66 -26.24 -2.68
N VAL A 233 -6.92 -25.15 -2.85
CA VAL A 233 -7.25 -23.86 -2.26
C VAL A 233 -8.51 -23.33 -2.94
N ARG A 234 -9.60 -23.24 -2.17
CA ARG A 234 -10.86 -22.68 -2.63
C ARG A 234 -10.94 -21.21 -2.25
N LEU A 235 -11.09 -20.36 -3.26
CA LEU A 235 -11.32 -18.94 -3.06
C LEU A 235 -12.79 -18.68 -2.72
N PRO A 236 -13.09 -17.63 -1.94
CA PRO A 236 -14.46 -17.28 -1.60
C PRO A 236 -15.31 -17.04 -2.86
N PRO A 237 -16.60 -17.44 -2.84
CA PRO A 237 -17.47 -17.18 -3.96
C PRO A 237 -17.71 -15.69 -4.13
N VAL A 238 -17.81 -15.23 -5.39
CA VAL A 238 -18.20 -13.85 -5.70
C VAL A 238 -19.71 -13.71 -5.50
N ALA A 239 -20.10 -13.26 -4.31
CA ALA A 239 -21.50 -13.09 -3.95
C ALA A 239 -22.03 -11.72 -4.39
N VAL A 240 -23.30 -11.70 -4.84
CA VAL A 240 -24.03 -10.44 -5.05
C VAL A 240 -24.35 -9.86 -3.68
N ARG A 241 -24.07 -8.57 -3.50
CA ARG A 241 -24.39 -7.85 -2.25
C ARG A 241 -25.89 -7.79 -2.02
N SER A 242 -26.29 -7.83 -0.76
CA SER A 242 -27.70 -7.65 -0.38
C SER A 242 -28.18 -6.24 -0.73
N LEU A 243 -29.49 -6.08 -0.98
CA LEU A 243 -30.08 -4.75 -1.17
C LEU A 243 -29.79 -3.83 0.02
N GLN A 244 -29.79 -4.38 1.23
CA GLN A 244 -29.46 -3.65 2.45
C GLN A 244 -28.05 -3.04 2.36
N ASP A 245 -27.05 -3.86 2.01
CA ASP A 245 -25.66 -3.40 1.91
C ASP A 245 -25.48 -2.37 0.79
N LEU A 246 -26.17 -2.55 -0.34
CA LEU A 246 -26.19 -1.58 -1.43
C LEU A 246 -26.76 -0.24 -0.97
N CYS A 247 -27.87 -0.24 -0.22
CA CYS A 247 -28.42 0.96 0.38
C CYS A 247 -27.44 1.62 1.35
N ARG A 248 -26.74 0.83 2.20
CA ARG A 248 -25.72 1.36 3.12
C ARG A 248 -24.62 2.10 2.37
N ILE A 249 -24.06 1.46 1.33
CA ILE A 249 -23.00 2.02 0.49
C ILE A 249 -23.47 3.33 -0.14
N TYR A 250 -24.67 3.33 -0.73
CA TYR A 250 -25.22 4.49 -1.40
C TYR A 250 -25.46 5.66 -0.44
N ILE A 251 -26.08 5.41 0.71
CA ILE A 251 -26.33 6.46 1.73
C ILE A 251 -25.00 7.04 2.23
N ARG A 252 -24.04 6.19 2.59
CA ARG A 252 -22.71 6.64 3.05
C ARG A 252 -21.98 7.45 1.98
N ARG A 253 -22.04 7.02 0.71
CA ARG A 253 -21.49 7.78 -0.43
C ARG A 253 -22.14 9.15 -0.56
N THR A 254 -23.47 9.23 -0.50
CA THR A 254 -24.18 10.52 -0.57
C THR A 254 -23.77 11.45 0.56
N LEU A 255 -23.69 10.93 1.80
CA LEU A 255 -23.24 11.73 2.95
C LEU A 255 -21.80 12.21 2.81
N ARG A 256 -20.89 11.36 2.33
CA ARG A 256 -19.51 11.76 2.02
C ARG A 256 -19.46 12.90 1.00
N ASN A 257 -20.21 12.80 -0.09
CA ASN A 257 -20.23 13.84 -1.11
C ASN A 257 -20.65 15.20 -0.50
N PHE A 258 -21.68 15.21 0.35
CA PHE A 258 -22.07 16.43 1.07
C PHE A 258 -20.98 16.97 2.00
N ILE A 259 -20.25 16.10 2.70
CA ILE A 259 -19.13 16.52 3.57
C ILE A 259 -18.01 17.14 2.73
N ASN A 260 -17.67 16.50 1.62
CA ASN A 260 -16.66 17.00 0.71
C ASN A 260 -17.09 18.37 0.16
N ASP A 261 -18.31 18.51 -0.37
CA ASP A 261 -18.83 19.77 -0.90
C ASP A 261 -18.81 20.91 0.15
N GLU A 262 -19.21 20.62 1.39
CA GLU A 262 -19.12 21.59 2.50
C GLU A 262 -17.68 22.02 2.79
N SER A 263 -16.72 21.08 2.73
CA SER A 263 -15.30 21.37 2.94
C SER A 263 -14.69 22.21 1.80
N TRP A 264 -15.13 21.98 0.56
CA TRP A 264 -14.77 22.80 -0.61
C TRP A 264 -15.29 24.22 -0.48
N VAL A 265 -16.57 24.39 -0.09
CA VAL A 265 -17.20 25.72 0.06
C VAL A 265 -16.59 26.52 1.21
N LYS A 266 -16.15 25.87 2.29
CA LYS A 266 -15.52 26.53 3.44
C LYS A 266 -14.05 26.92 3.20
N GLY A 267 -13.48 26.65 2.02
CA GLY A 267 -12.06 26.91 1.74
C GLY A 267 -11.12 26.05 2.61
N THR A 268 -11.66 25.06 3.32
CA THR A 268 -10.93 24.05 4.09
C THR A 268 -10.67 22.86 3.19
N SER A 269 -10.06 23.08 2.02
CA SER A 269 -9.24 22.02 1.44
C SER A 269 -8.20 21.69 2.51
N GLN A 270 -8.14 20.44 2.99
CA GLN A 270 -7.09 20.00 3.91
C GLN A 270 -5.77 20.56 3.37
N LYS A 271 -5.22 21.57 4.05
CA LYS A 271 -3.90 22.07 3.70
C LYS A 271 -3.02 20.85 3.85
N THR A 272 -2.36 20.45 2.77
CA THR A 272 -1.12 19.67 2.88
C THR A 272 -0.33 20.30 4.03
N PRO A 273 0.22 19.51 4.97
CA PRO A 273 1.05 20.05 6.04
C PRO A 273 1.97 21.11 5.43
N GLN A 274 2.00 22.31 6.02
CA GLN A 274 2.81 23.40 5.49
C GLN A 274 4.22 22.85 5.22
N LYS A 275 4.62 22.85 3.95
CA LYS A 275 5.96 22.45 3.50
C LYS A 275 6.99 23.06 4.46
N ARG A 276 7.54 22.27 5.38
CA ARG A 276 8.78 22.65 6.07
C ARG A 276 9.79 22.82 4.94
N LYS A 277 10.22 24.06 4.70
CA LYS A 277 11.23 24.34 3.68
C LYS A 277 12.45 23.51 4.03
N ARG A 278 12.79 22.51 3.20
CA ARG A 278 14.10 21.84 3.21
C ARG A 278 15.18 22.93 3.33
N ARG A 279 15.81 23.08 4.51
CA ARG A 279 16.99 23.93 4.67
C ARG A 279 18.11 23.23 3.88
N ARG A 280 18.42 23.81 2.72
CA ARG A 280 19.46 23.32 1.81
C ARG A 280 20.82 23.50 2.51
N CYS A 281 21.39 22.44 3.08
CA CYS A 281 22.78 22.48 3.56
C CYS A 281 23.69 22.84 2.38
N ARG A 282 24.31 24.04 2.42
CA ARG A 282 25.29 24.46 1.43
C ARG A 282 26.57 23.65 1.65
N ARG A 283 26.79 22.59 0.86
CA ARG A 283 28.11 21.97 0.76
C ARG A 283 29.07 22.96 0.11
N HIS A 284 30.06 23.42 0.87
CA HIS A 284 31.16 24.23 0.34
C HIS A 284 32.22 23.29 -0.25
N ARG A 285 32.51 23.39 -1.54
CA ARG A 285 33.60 22.67 -2.19
C ARG A 285 34.87 23.52 -2.13
N PHE A 286 35.92 23.01 -1.52
CA PHE A 286 37.26 23.60 -1.62
C PHE A 286 38.15 22.67 -2.46
N ASN A 287 38.95 23.27 -3.35
CA ASN A 287 39.96 22.53 -4.12
C ASN A 287 41.26 22.49 -3.31
N THR A 288 41.69 21.31 -2.91
CA THR A 288 43.01 21.09 -2.32
C THR A 288 43.91 20.40 -3.34
N TYR A 289 45.15 20.87 -3.48
CA TYR A 289 46.14 20.29 -4.37
C TYR A 289 47.01 19.30 -3.60
N VAL A 290 47.15 18.08 -4.10
CA VAL A 290 48.01 17.06 -3.51
C VAL A 290 49.09 16.69 -4.53
N PHE A 291 50.35 16.66 -4.07
CA PHE A 291 51.49 16.19 -4.87
C PHE A 291 51.57 14.67 -4.80
N VAL A 292 51.61 14.02 -5.97
CA VAL A 292 51.97 12.60 -6.08
C VAL A 292 53.20 12.53 -7.00
N GLY A 293 54.39 12.42 -6.39
CA GLY A 293 55.66 12.60 -7.10
C GLY A 293 55.86 14.04 -7.58
N ASN A 294 56.37 14.24 -8.81
CA ASN A 294 56.63 15.56 -9.40
C ASN A 294 55.42 16.14 -10.19
N GLN A 295 54.21 15.61 -10.03
CA GLN A 295 53.00 16.15 -10.66
C GLN A 295 51.92 16.50 -9.64
N LEU A 296 51.30 17.67 -9.85
CA LEU A 296 50.23 18.23 -9.04
C LEU A 296 48.88 17.74 -9.59
N ILE A 297 48.07 17.05 -8.78
CA ILE A 297 46.74 16.58 -9.17
C ILE A 297 45.69 17.24 -8.27
N GLN A 298 44.64 17.78 -8.88
CA GLN A 298 43.50 18.38 -8.19
C GLN A 298 42.48 17.28 -7.87
N GLN A 299 42.17 17.07 -6.58
CA GLN A 299 41.08 16.19 -6.14
C GLN A 299 40.05 17.01 -5.35
N SER A 300 38.77 16.77 -5.63
CA SER A 300 37.65 17.29 -4.84
C SER A 300 37.23 16.27 -3.79
N MET A 301 37.31 16.62 -2.51
CA MET A 301 36.71 15.83 -1.43
C MET A 301 35.69 16.68 -0.67
N ASP A 302 34.61 16.06 -0.22
CA ASP A 302 33.60 16.67 0.68
C ASP A 302 34.00 16.32 2.13
N SER A 303 34.17 17.32 3.00
CA SER A 303 34.39 17.14 4.44
C SER A 303 33.21 17.67 5.25
N GLU A 304 32.74 16.91 6.24
CA GLU A 304 31.79 17.38 7.24
C GLU A 304 32.57 17.88 8.46
N GLU A 305 32.52 19.20 8.71
CA GLU A 305 32.95 19.80 9.97
C GLU A 305 31.72 20.45 10.63
N ASP A 306 31.24 19.81 11.70
CA ASP A 306 30.34 20.37 12.69
C ASP A 306 31.20 21.02 13.77
N GLU A 307 31.20 22.36 13.87
CA GLU A 307 31.50 23.07 15.11
C GLU A 307 31.14 24.56 14.97
N ARG A 308 30.03 24.94 15.63
CA ARG A 308 29.54 26.28 16.01
C ARG A 308 28.15 26.63 15.48
N MET A 309 27.12 26.16 16.20
CA MET A 309 25.84 26.87 16.23
C MET A 309 25.05 26.64 17.54
N ASP A 310 25.68 26.34 18.67
CA ASP A 310 24.98 25.89 19.91
C ASP A 310 24.28 26.99 20.76
N GLU A 311 24.28 28.26 20.36
CA GLU A 311 23.61 29.33 21.14
C GLU A 311 22.26 29.78 20.58
N ASP A 312 21.98 29.59 19.28
CA ASP A 312 20.68 29.95 18.67
C ASP A 312 19.61 28.83 18.83
N PHE A 313 20.01 27.59 19.18
CA PHE A 313 19.06 26.46 19.34
C PHE A 313 18.23 26.54 20.61
N LYS A 314 18.76 27.13 21.69
CA LYS A 314 18.06 27.16 22.99
C LYS A 314 16.93 28.18 23.05
N GLU A 315 17.04 29.30 22.34
CA GLU A 315 15.99 30.33 22.35
C GLU A 315 14.81 30.01 21.40
N GLU A 316 15.02 29.21 20.34
CA GLU A 316 13.93 28.72 19.48
C GLU A 316 13.20 27.52 20.10
N GLU A 317 13.89 26.61 20.80
CA GLU A 317 13.25 25.48 21.50
C GLU A 317 12.34 25.92 22.66
N GLU A 318 12.70 26.98 23.41
CA GLU A 318 11.84 27.52 24.48
C GLU A 318 10.59 28.26 23.96
N LYS A 319 10.60 28.75 22.71
CA LYS A 319 9.41 29.35 22.08
C LYS A 319 8.49 28.31 21.47
N ASP A 320 9.03 27.25 20.85
CA ASP A 320 8.22 26.17 20.26
C ASP A 320 7.60 25.25 21.33
N SER A 321 8.24 25.08 22.49
CA SER A 321 7.70 24.30 23.60
C SER A 321 6.49 24.95 24.28
N ASN A 322 6.27 26.26 24.11
CA ASN A 322 5.09 26.97 24.64
C ASN A 322 3.90 27.02 23.66
N GLU A 323 4.10 26.76 22.36
CA GLU A 323 2.99 26.59 21.39
C GLU A 323 2.53 25.12 21.25
N CYS A 324 3.31 24.16 21.73
CA CYS A 324 3.03 22.72 21.66
C CYS A 324 2.31 22.15 22.90
N LEU A 325 1.28 22.85 23.39
CA LEU A 325 0.31 22.31 24.35
C LEU A 325 -1.12 22.57 23.86
N LYS A 326 -1.39 22.31 22.58
CA LYS A 326 -2.75 21.99 22.16
C LYS A 326 -2.91 20.48 22.32
N GLN A 327 -3.67 20.08 23.32
CA GLN A 327 -4.21 18.72 23.41
C GLN A 327 -4.77 18.36 22.03
N GLU A 328 -4.19 17.37 21.36
CA GLU A 328 -4.77 16.82 20.14
C GLU A 328 -6.15 16.27 20.51
N GLU A 329 -7.20 16.95 20.06
CA GLU A 329 -8.55 16.43 20.16
C GLU A 329 -8.58 15.07 19.44
N PRO A 330 -9.27 14.06 19.98
CA PRO A 330 -9.37 12.77 19.33
C PRO A 330 -9.89 12.97 17.89
N PRO A 331 -9.36 12.22 16.91
CA PRO A 331 -9.76 12.36 15.52
C PRO A 331 -11.28 12.34 15.37
N ARG A 332 -11.84 13.48 14.92
CA ARG A 332 -13.30 13.62 14.77
C ARG A 332 -13.74 12.92 13.48
N ASN A 333 -14.41 11.79 13.62
CA ASN A 333 -15.04 11.11 12.48
C ASN A 333 -16.28 11.89 12.01
N LEU A 334 -16.06 12.79 11.04
CA LEU A 334 -17.10 13.67 10.48
C LEU A 334 -18.28 12.89 9.88
N LEU A 335 -18.05 11.72 9.27
CA LEU A 335 -19.12 10.91 8.70
C LEU A 335 -20.02 10.35 9.81
N ARG A 336 -19.41 9.84 10.89
CA ARG A 336 -20.14 9.34 12.06
C ARG A 336 -20.94 10.47 12.73
N GLU A 337 -20.34 11.62 12.97
CA GLU A 337 -21.04 12.77 13.53
C GLU A 337 -22.24 13.18 12.68
N LYS A 338 -22.06 13.25 11.35
CA LYS A 338 -23.15 13.57 10.42
C LYS A 338 -24.27 12.53 10.48
N ILE A 339 -23.94 11.24 10.53
CA ILE A 339 -24.94 10.17 10.68
C ILE A 339 -25.71 10.32 12.00
N MET A 340 -25.02 10.58 13.12
CA MET A 340 -25.65 10.68 14.44
C MET A 340 -26.57 11.90 14.56
N ASN A 341 -26.27 12.99 13.84
CA ASN A 341 -27.09 14.20 13.81
C ASN A 341 -28.33 14.10 12.92
N LEU A 342 -28.44 13.09 12.05
CA LEU A 342 -29.63 12.92 11.22
C LEU A 342 -30.83 12.48 12.08
N PRO A 343 -32.06 12.94 11.74
CA PRO A 343 -33.30 12.54 12.41
C PRO A 343 -33.75 11.14 11.97
N LEU A 344 -32.87 10.15 12.14
CA LEU A 344 -33.08 8.74 11.78
C LEU A 344 -33.30 7.88 13.03
N PRO A 345 -34.06 6.77 12.94
CA PRO A 345 -34.16 5.79 14.01
C PRO A 345 -32.78 5.21 14.38
N GLU A 346 -32.58 4.85 15.65
CA GLU A 346 -31.30 4.36 16.17
C GLU A 346 -30.80 3.11 15.43
N SER A 347 -31.72 2.21 15.08
CA SER A 347 -31.41 1.01 14.29
C SER A 347 -30.78 1.33 12.93
N LEU A 348 -31.20 2.44 12.30
CA LEU A 348 -30.64 2.87 11.01
C LEU A 348 -29.28 3.56 11.21
N LYS A 349 -29.09 4.29 12.30
CA LYS A 349 -27.78 4.89 12.66
C LYS A 349 -26.75 3.80 12.89
N ALA A 350 -27.06 2.81 13.74
CA ALA A 350 -26.23 1.62 13.98
C ALA A 350 -25.94 0.88 12.67
N TYR A 351 -26.94 0.75 11.79
CA TYR A 351 -26.73 0.12 10.49
C TYR A 351 -25.75 0.88 9.58
N LEU A 352 -25.75 2.21 9.62
CA LEU A 352 -24.83 3.07 8.85
C LEU A 352 -23.43 3.12 9.46
N THR A 353 -23.29 2.88 10.77
CA THR A 353 -22.00 2.80 11.51
C THR A 353 -21.46 1.37 11.66
N TYR A 354 -22.20 0.36 11.20
CA TYR A 354 -21.95 -1.08 11.36
C TYR A 354 -20.48 -1.53 11.23
N TYR A 355 -19.73 -0.96 10.28
CA TYR A 355 -18.34 -1.36 10.04
C TYR A 355 -17.41 -1.17 11.25
N ARG A 356 -17.68 -0.19 12.13
CA ARG A 356 -16.82 0.10 13.29
C ARG A 356 -17.24 -0.63 14.58
N GLU A 357 -18.37 -1.33 14.57
CA GLU A 357 -18.93 -2.04 15.74
C GLU A 357 -18.73 -3.55 15.67
N LYS A 358 -18.01 -4.03 14.65
CA LYS A 358 -17.82 -5.43 14.30
C LYS A 358 -16.86 -6.17 15.23
#